data_AF-A0AAN4USK7-F1
#
_entry.id   AF-A0AAN4USK7-F1
#
_cell.length_a   1.000
_cell.length_b   1.000
_cell.length_c   1.000
_cell.angle_alpha   90.00
_cell.angle_beta   90.00
_cell.angle_gamma   90.00
#
_symmetry.space_group_name_H-M   'P 1'
#
loop_
_entity.id
_entity.type
_entity.pdbx_description
1 polymer ?
#
loop_
_entity_poly.entity_id
_entity_poly.type
_entity_poly.pdbx_seq_one_letter_code
_entity_poly.pdbx_strand_id
1 'polypeptide(L)'
;MTSAWITIAGLAAGTFTIRLSGYLLGARLPASGPWARALKALPGSLIVALLTVLLIQGGPAEWVASAIALAVALATRNLPLTMLAGLVAVAVVRNAL
;
A
#
# COMPACT_ATOMS: atom_id res chain seq x y z
N MET A 1 3.55 26.54 16.23
CA MET A 1 4.08 26.46 14.86
C MET A 1 5.41 25.70 14.77
N THR A 2 6.32 25.86 15.73
CA THR A 2 7.62 25.16 15.79
C THR A 2 7.50 23.63 15.88
N SER A 3 6.50 23.10 16.59
CA SER A 3 6.30 21.65 16.74
C SER A 3 6.03 20.94 15.42
N ALA A 4 5.30 21.58 14.49
CA ALA A 4 5.02 21.00 13.17
C ALA A 4 6.30 20.84 12.35
N TRP A 5 7.19 21.83 12.38
CA TRP A 5 8.48 21.76 11.68
C TRP A 5 9.38 20.66 12.24
N ILE A 6 9.39 20.47 13.55
CA ILE A 6 10.14 19.38 14.20
C ILE A 6 9.56 18.02 13.77
N THR A 7 8.23 17.85 13.75
CA THR A 7 7.59 16.61 13.28
C THR A 7 7.89 16.34 11.81
N ILE A 8 7.80 17.36 10.95
CA ILE A 8 8.11 17.24 9.53
C ILE A 8 9.58 16.85 9.34
N ALA A 9 10.50 17.54 10.01
CA ALA A 9 11.93 17.23 9.93
C ALA A 9 12.25 15.81 10.45
N GLY A 10 11.62 15.38 11.54
CA GLY A 10 11.74 14.04 12.08
C GLY A 10 11.21 12.96 11.12
N LEU A 11 10.01 13.16 10.56
CA LEU A 11 9.41 12.26 9.58
C LEU A 11 10.22 12.21 8.29
N ALA A 12 10.75 13.35 7.83
CA ALA A 12 11.62 13.43 6.67
C ALA A 12 12.91 12.63 6.92
N ALA A 13 13.60 12.91 8.04
CA ALA A 13 14.81 12.18 8.41
C ALA A 13 14.57 10.67 8.51
N GLY A 14 13.49 10.24 9.19
CA GLY A 14 13.12 8.83 9.28
C GLY A 14 12.85 8.21 7.90
N THR A 15 12.04 8.87 7.07
CA THR A 15 11.69 8.38 5.72
C THR A 15 12.92 8.21 4.84
N PHE A 16 13.80 9.22 4.81
CA PHE A 16 15.03 9.15 4.03
C PHE A 16 16.01 8.11 4.57
N THR A 17 16.10 7.96 5.90
CA THR A 17 16.95 6.95 6.52
C THR A 17 16.48 5.55 6.16
N ILE A 18 15.18 5.26 6.22
CA ILE A 18 14.61 3.96 5.84
C ILE A 18 14.87 3.69 4.35
N ARG A 19 14.62 4.66 3.46
CA ARG A 19 14.87 4.51 2.02
C ARG A 19 16.35 4.26 1.72
N LEU A 20 17.25 5.03 2.34
CA LEU A 20 18.70 4.88 2.18
C LEU A 20 19.17 3.53 2.69
N SER A 21 18.68 3.11 3.86
CA SER A 21 18.99 1.80 4.44
C SER A 21 18.51 0.67 3.54
N GLY A 22 17.29 0.76 3.01
CA GLY A 22 16.74 -0.20 2.06
C GLY A 22 17.57 -0.31 0.78
N TYR A 23 18.06 0.81 0.23
CA TYR A 23 18.95 0.82 -0.92
C TYR A 23 20.30 0.14 -0.62
N LEU A 24 20.94 0.51 0.49
CA LEU A 24 22.25 -0.01 0.89
C LEU A 24 22.21 -1.49 1.28
N LEU A 25 21.20 -1.90 2.05
CA LEU A 25 20.99 -3.29 2.46
C LEU A 25 20.48 -4.14 1.29
N GLY A 26 19.65 -3.56 0.41
CA GLY A 26 19.12 -4.21 -0.78
C GLY A 26 20.21 -4.74 -1.71
N ALA A 27 21.30 -3.99 -1.88
CA ALA A 27 22.47 -4.41 -2.65
C ALA A 27 23.20 -5.64 -2.05
N ARG A 28 22.99 -5.91 -0.75
CA ARG A 28 23.60 -7.06 -0.05
C ARG A 28 22.65 -8.25 0.08
N LEU A 29 21.42 -8.16 -0.44
CA LEU A 29 20.45 -9.24 -0.32
C LEU A 29 20.85 -10.45 -1.21
N PRO A 30 20.56 -11.69 -0.77
CA PRO A 30 20.82 -12.88 -1.56
C PRO A 30 20.05 -12.84 -2.89
N ALA A 31 20.75 -13.04 -4.02
CA ALA A 31 20.14 -13.06 -5.34
C ALA A 31 19.48 -14.41 -5.68
N SER A 32 19.96 -15.50 -5.07
CA SER A 32 19.52 -16.87 -5.34
C SER A 32 19.19 -17.63 -4.04
N GLY A 33 18.48 -18.75 -4.18
CA GLY A 33 18.09 -19.62 -3.07
C GLY A 33 16.71 -19.34 -2.47
N PRO A 34 16.36 -20.06 -1.38
CA PRO A 34 15.03 -19.96 -0.74
C PRO A 34 14.76 -18.57 -0.16
N TRP A 35 15.76 -17.92 0.44
CA TRP A 35 15.63 -16.57 0.99
C TRP A 35 15.35 -15.51 -0.08
N ALA A 36 16.00 -15.59 -1.24
CA ALA A 36 15.74 -14.68 -2.35
C ALA A 36 14.29 -14.77 -2.85
N ARG A 37 13.71 -15.98 -2.88
CA ARG A 37 12.28 -16.17 -3.22
C ARG A 37 11.35 -15.58 -2.16
N ALA A 38 11.65 -15.77 -0.88
CA ALA A 38 10.87 -15.19 0.20
C ALA A 38 10.89 -13.65 0.15
N LEU A 39 12.07 -13.04 -0.06
CA LEU A 39 12.22 -11.60 -0.19
C LEU A 39 11.49 -11.02 -1.41
N LYS A 40 11.50 -11.74 -2.55
CA LYS A 40 10.72 -11.35 -3.75
C LYS A 40 9.20 -11.43 -3.54
N ALA A 41 8.73 -12.25 -2.62
CA ALA A 41 7.30 -12.37 -2.28
C ALA A 41 6.82 -11.29 -1.29
N LEU A 42 7.73 -10.67 -0.53
CA LEU A 42 7.39 -9.66 0.48
C LEU A 42 6.56 -8.49 -0.04
N PRO A 43 6.84 -7.87 -1.20
CA PRO A 43 6.07 -6.71 -1.65
C PRO A 43 4.58 -7.04 -1.82
N GLY A 44 4.28 -8.18 -2.44
CA GLY A 44 2.91 -8.64 -2.63
C GLY A 44 2.23 -9.02 -1.31
N SER A 45 2.92 -9.78 -0.46
CA SER A 45 2.35 -10.22 0.82
C SER A 45 2.09 -9.05 1.78
N LEU A 46 2.97 -8.04 1.80
CA LEU A 46 2.78 -6.82 2.59
C LEU A 46 1.54 -6.04 2.14
N ILE A 47 1.33 -5.90 0.82
CA ILE A 47 0.13 -5.26 0.29
C ILE A 47 -1.11 -6.02 0.77
N VAL A 48 -1.15 -7.35 0.61
CA VAL A 48 -2.31 -8.16 1.05
C VAL A 48 -2.53 -8.04 2.56
N ALA A 49 -1.48 -8.10 3.37
CA ALA A 49 -1.60 -7.96 4.82
C ALA A 49 -2.18 -6.60 5.22
N LEU A 50 -1.67 -5.50 4.63
CA LEU A 50 -2.17 -4.15 4.89
C LEU A 50 -3.63 -4.00 4.45
N LEU A 51 -3.96 -4.44 3.24
CA LEU A 51 -5.33 -4.38 2.70
C LEU A 51 -6.30 -5.19 3.56
N THR A 52 -5.87 -6.37 4.02
CA THR A 52 -6.67 -7.21 4.93
C THR A 52 -6.98 -6.48 6.23
N VAL A 53 -5.97 -5.87 6.87
CA VAL A 53 -6.18 -5.12 8.12
C VAL A 53 -7.07 -3.90 7.89
N LEU A 54 -6.87 -3.16 6.79
CA LEU A 54 -7.70 -2.00 6.44
C LEU A 54 -9.16 -2.38 6.20
N LEU A 55 -9.41 -3.54 5.55
CA LEU A 55 -10.76 -4.05 5.33
C LEU A 55 -11.43 -4.54 6.61
N ILE A 56 -10.67 -5.21 7.49
CA ILE A 56 -11.19 -5.66 8.79
C ILE A 56 -11.58 -4.46 9.67
N GLN A 57 -10.79 -3.39 9.64
CA GLN A 57 -11.09 -2.16 10.39
C GLN A 57 -12.11 -1.25 9.68
N GLY A 58 -12.36 -1.48 8.39
CA GLY A 58 -13.30 -0.74 7.58
C GLY A 58 -14.76 -1.17 7.77
N GLY A 59 -15.69 -0.35 7.32
CA GLY A 59 -17.11 -0.65 7.30
C GLY A 59 -17.58 -1.30 5.98
N PRO A 60 -18.89 -1.54 5.85
CA PRO A 60 -19.47 -2.17 4.65
C PRO A 60 -19.15 -1.40 3.35
N ALA A 61 -19.00 -0.07 3.43
CA ALA A 61 -18.67 0.77 2.29
C ALA A 61 -17.29 0.45 1.72
N GLU A 62 -16.28 0.26 2.58
CA GLU A 62 -14.92 -0.09 2.21
C GLU A 62 -14.83 -1.48 1.56
N TRP A 63 -15.65 -2.44 2.02
CA TRP A 63 -15.75 -3.78 1.43
C TRP A 63 -16.31 -3.74 0.00
N VAL A 64 -17.44 -3.03 -0.21
CA VAL A 64 -18.06 -2.89 -1.53
C VAL A 64 -17.12 -2.19 -2.50
N ALA A 65 -16.49 -1.09 -2.08
CA ALA A 65 -15.58 -0.35 -2.94
C ALA A 65 -14.32 -1.14 -3.30
N SER A 66 -13.77 -1.92 -2.35
CA SER A 66 -12.63 -2.80 -2.62
C SER A 66 -12.99 -3.95 -3.56
N ALA A 67 -14.21 -4.49 -3.48
CA ALA A 67 -14.71 -5.48 -4.42
C ALA A 67 -14.84 -4.90 -5.85
N ILE A 68 -15.33 -3.67 -5.98
CA ILE A 68 -15.38 -2.95 -7.26
C ILE A 68 -13.97 -2.73 -7.81
N ALA A 69 -13.04 -2.25 -6.99
CA ALA A 69 -11.65 -2.06 -7.38
C ALA A 69 -11.01 -3.38 -7.86
N LEU A 70 -11.27 -4.49 -7.14
CA LEU A 70 -10.80 -5.82 -7.54
C LEU A 70 -11.39 -6.26 -8.89
N ALA A 71 -12.69 -6.06 -9.11
CA ALA A 71 -13.33 -6.40 -10.38
C ALA A 71 -12.71 -5.62 -11.56
N VAL A 72 -12.46 -4.32 -11.39
CA VAL A 72 -11.81 -3.48 -12.41
C VAL A 72 -10.36 -3.89 -12.63
N ALA A 73 -9.62 -4.26 -11.57
CA ALA A 73 -8.26 -4.76 -11.67
C ALA A 73 -8.19 -6.03 -12.52
N LEU A 74 -9.11 -6.97 -12.28
CA LEU A 74 -9.17 -8.23 -13.00
C LEU A 74 -9.57 -8.05 -14.47
N ALA A 75 -10.49 -7.12 -14.76
CA ALA A 75 -10.95 -6.86 -16.12
C ALA A 75 -9.95 -6.06 -16.96
N THR A 76 -9.37 -4.99 -16.40
CA THR A 76 -8.54 -4.04 -17.16
C THR A 76 -7.05 -4.34 -17.10
N ARG A 77 -6.59 -5.02 -16.04
CA ARG A 77 -5.17 -5.18 -15.70
C ARG A 77 -4.39 -3.85 -15.73
N ASN A 78 -5.08 -2.73 -15.52
CA ASN A 78 -4.53 -1.38 -15.60
C ASN A 78 -4.62 -0.71 -14.23
N LEU A 79 -3.45 -0.46 -13.64
CA LEU A 79 -3.30 0.10 -12.29
C LEU A 79 -3.95 1.49 -12.13
N PRO A 80 -3.65 2.49 -13.00
CA PRO A 80 -4.33 3.78 -12.96
C PRO A 80 -5.87 3.71 -12.97
N LEU A 81 -6.44 2.89 -13.87
CA LEU A 81 -7.89 2.72 -13.96
C LEU A 81 -8.47 2.08 -12.70
N THR A 82 -7.77 1.09 -12.16
CA THR A 82 -8.15 0.42 -10.90
C THR A 82 -8.16 1.39 -9.74
N MET A 83 -7.14 2.25 -9.63
CA MET A 83 -7.08 3.26 -8.55
C MET A 83 -8.21 4.28 -8.67
N LEU A 84 -8.48 4.79 -9.88
CA LEU A 84 -9.58 5.72 -10.12
C LEU A 84 -10.93 5.08 -9.77
N ALA A 85 -11.18 3.85 -10.22
CA ALA A 85 -12.42 3.14 -9.93
C ALA A 85 -12.62 2.92 -8.43
N GLY A 86 -11.57 2.48 -7.71
CA GLY A 86 -11.64 2.31 -6.26
C GLY A 86 -11.91 3.63 -5.52
N LEU A 87 -11.22 4.71 -5.89
CA LEU A 87 -11.41 6.03 -5.29
C LEU A 87 -12.86 6.52 -5.48
N VAL A 88 -13.37 6.45 -6.72
CA VAL A 88 -14.74 6.87 -7.04
C VAL A 88 -15.75 5.98 -6.32
N ALA A 89 -15.54 4.66 -6.29
CA ALA A 89 -16.41 3.72 -5.60
C ALA A 89 -16.50 4.03 -4.09
N VAL A 90 -15.37 4.22 -3.40
CA VAL A 90 -15.39 4.57 -1.97
C VAL A 90 -16.12 5.90 -1.73
N ALA A 91 -15.85 6.92 -2.55
CA ALA A 91 -16.47 8.23 -2.39
C ALA A 91 -17.99 8.19 -2.55
N VAL A 92 -18.48 7.46 -3.56
CA VAL A 92 -19.92 7.32 -3.82
C VAL A 92 -20.58 6.46 -2.75
N VAL A 93 -20.00 5.30 -2.44
CA VAL A 93 -20.61 4.33 -1.52
C VAL A 93 -20.65 4.87 -0.09
N ARG A 94 -19.63 5.58 0.37
CA ARG A 94 -19.64 6.22 1.71
C ARG A 94 -20.65 7.36 1.85
N ASN A 95 -21.09 7.96 0.74
CA ASN A 95 -22.13 8.99 0.76
C ASN A 95 -23.54 8.40 0.58
N ALA A 96 -23.63 7.14 0.15
CA ALA A 96 -24.91 6.45 -0.08
C ALA A 96 -25.34 5.54 1.08
N LEU A 97 -24.39 5.12 1.93
CA LEU A 97 -24.59 4.34 3.18
C LEU A 97 -24.42 5.24 4.40
#